data_AF-A0A3A8W5D1-F1
#
_entry.id   AF-A0A3A8W5D1-F1
#
_cell.length_a   1.000
_cell.length_b   1.000
_cell.length_c   1.000
_cell.angle_alpha   90.00
_cell.angle_beta   90.00
_cell.angle_gamma   90.00
#
_symmetry.space_group_name_H-M   'P 1'
#
loop_
_entity.id
_entity.type
_entity.pdbx_description
1 polymer ?
#
loop_
_entity_poly.entity_id
_entity_poly.type
_entity_poly.pdbx_seq_one_letter_code
_entity_poly.pdbx_strand_id
1 'polypeptide(L)'
;MLESEKELKERIGEIMGGQVLKLRSEEIREEGIEEGMEKGMEEGMEKGMEKGIQLAKQVLLLYGKGKSPEMIAVEAGISIEKVKQIVSD
;
A
#
# COMPACT_ATOMS: atom_id res chain seq x y z
N MET A 1 -5.70 -23.77 -54.17
CA MET A 1 -6.04 -22.35 -53.93
C MET A 1 -6.94 -22.19 -52.70
N LEU A 2 -8.01 -22.98 -52.56
CA LEU A 2 -8.85 -23.01 -51.35
C LEU A 2 -8.15 -23.62 -50.12
N GLU A 3 -7.38 -24.71 -50.29
CA GLU A 3 -6.63 -25.37 -49.21
C GLU A 3 -5.60 -24.42 -48.56
N SER A 4 -4.84 -23.71 -49.38
CA SER A 4 -3.82 -22.74 -48.95
C SER A 4 -4.40 -21.53 -48.21
N GLU A 5 -5.63 -21.13 -48.53
CA GLU A 5 -6.31 -20.05 -47.82
C GLU A 5 -6.79 -20.50 -46.43
N LYS A 6 -7.24 -21.76 -46.32
CA LYS A 6 -7.64 -22.36 -45.05
C LYS A 6 -6.45 -22.49 -44.10
N GLU A 7 -5.33 -23.03 -44.59
CA GLU A 7 -4.08 -23.14 -43.80
C GLU A 7 -3.57 -21.76 -43.34
N LEU A 8 -3.68 -20.73 -44.19
CA LEU A 8 -3.29 -19.37 -43.84
C LEU A 8 -4.18 -18.81 -42.72
N LYS A 9 -5.50 -19.03 -42.77
CA LYS A 9 -6.43 -18.59 -41.73
C LYS A 9 -6.19 -19.29 -40.39
N GLU A 10 -5.93 -20.59 -40.41
CA GLU A 10 -5.60 -21.36 -39.20
C GLU A 10 -4.32 -20.83 -38.54
N ARG A 11 -3.26 -20.63 -39.33
CA ARG A 11 -2.00 -20.05 -38.83
C ARG A 11 -2.15 -18.65 -38.27
N ILE A 12 -2.91 -17.78 -38.95
CA ILE A 12 -3.21 -16.43 -38.46
C ILE A 12 -4.00 -16.51 -37.15
N GLY A 13 -4.99 -17.40 -37.06
CA GLY A 13 -5.78 -17.61 -35.85
C GLY A 13 -4.94 -18.05 -34.65
N GLU A 14 -4.00 -18.98 -34.84
CA GLU A 14 -3.07 -19.43 -33.80
C GLU A 14 -2.14 -18.30 -33.32
N ILE A 15 -1.55 -17.55 -34.26
CA ILE A 15 -0.65 -16.43 -33.95
C ILE A 15 -1.40 -15.32 -33.21
N MET A 16 -2.55 -14.89 -33.74
CA MET A 16 -3.36 -13.85 -33.13
C MET A 16 -3.90 -14.29 -31.77
N GLY A 17 -4.36 -15.55 -31.64
CA GLY A 17 -4.82 -16.10 -30.36
C GLY A 17 -3.72 -16.07 -29.29
N GLY A 18 -2.51 -16.51 -29.62
CA GLY A 18 -1.36 -16.43 -28.71
C GLY A 18 -0.98 -15.00 -28.32
N GLN A 19 -1.00 -14.07 -29.29
CA GLN A 19 -0.75 -12.65 -29.02
C GLN A 19 -1.80 -12.02 -28.11
N VAL A 20 -3.09 -12.30 -28.34
CA VAL A 20 -4.19 -11.82 -27.51
C VAL A 20 -4.07 -12.36 -26.09
N LEU A 21 -3.78 -13.66 -25.92
CA LEU A 21 -3.57 -14.24 -24.59
C LEU A 21 -2.40 -13.59 -23.85
N LYS A 22 -1.29 -13.31 -24.55
CA LYS A 22 -0.13 -12.65 -23.95
C LYS A 22 -0.47 -11.23 -23.48
N LEU A 23 -1.11 -10.44 -24.33
CA LEU A 23 -1.54 -9.08 -23.99
C LEU A 23 -2.48 -9.06 -22.79
N ARG A 24 -3.51 -9.93 -22.77
CA ARG A 24 -4.41 -10.06 -21.62
C ARG A 24 -3.68 -10.47 -20.35
N SER A 25 -2.70 -11.36 -20.46
CA SER A 25 -1.91 -11.80 -19.30
C SER A 25 -1.03 -10.66 -18.75
N GLU A 26 -0.51 -9.80 -19.63
CA GLU A 26 0.24 -8.61 -19.24
C GLU A 26 -0.69 -7.57 -18.57
N GLU A 27 -1.86 -7.30 -19.15
CA GLU A 27 -2.90 -6.42 -18.57
C GLU A 27 -3.30 -6.89 -17.16
N ILE A 28 -3.69 -8.15 -17.00
CA ILE A 28 -4.11 -8.70 -15.69
C ILE A 28 -2.98 -8.59 -14.66
N ARG A 29 -1.73 -8.80 -15.08
CA ARG A 29 -0.57 -8.68 -14.19
C ARG A 29 -0.36 -7.23 -13.77
N GLU A 30 -0.50 -6.28 -14.69
CA GLU A 30 -0.38 -4.84 -14.39
C GLU A 30 -1.49 -4.38 -13.46
N GLU A 31 -2.75 -4.72 -13.75
CA GLU A 31 -3.90 -4.45 -12.87
C GLU A 31 -3.70 -5.03 -11.48
N GLY A 32 -3.25 -6.29 -11.38
CA GLY A 32 -3.01 -6.94 -10.09
C GLY A 32 -1.88 -6.28 -9.28
N ILE A 33 -0.85 -5.74 -9.95
CA ILE A 33 0.22 -4.98 -9.29
C ILE A 33 -0.31 -3.62 -8.82
N GLU A 34 -1.02 -2.90 -9.69
CA GLU A 34 -1.58 -1.59 -9.39
C GLU A 34 -2.55 -1.66 -8.21
N GLU A 35 -3.54 -2.58 -8.26
CA GLU A 35 -4.47 -2.79 -7.16
C GLU A 35 -3.77 -3.21 -5.86
N GLY A 36 -2.76 -4.07 -5.96
CA GLY A 36 -2.00 -4.53 -4.79
C GLY A 36 -1.21 -3.40 -4.13
N MET A 37 -0.63 -2.51 -4.93
CA MET A 37 0.07 -1.32 -4.45
C MET A 37 -0.89 -0.30 -3.85
N GLU A 38 -2.00 -0.01 -4.52
CA GLU A 38 -3.01 0.94 -4.04
C GLU A 38 -3.57 0.50 -2.68
N LYS A 39 -4.06 -0.75 -2.59
CA LYS A 39 -4.58 -1.32 -1.33
C LYS A 39 -3.53 -1.33 -0.23
N GLY A 40 -2.30 -1.75 -0.55
CA GLY A 40 -1.21 -1.79 0.42
C GLY A 40 -0.83 -0.41 0.96
N MET A 41 -0.84 0.61 0.09
CA MET A 41 -0.54 1.99 0.48
C MET A 41 -1.68 2.60 1.30
N GLU A 42 -2.94 2.41 0.89
CA GLU A 42 -4.12 2.90 1.62
C GLU A 42 -4.17 2.30 3.03
N GLU A 43 -4.11 0.96 3.14
CA GLU A 43 -4.13 0.29 4.45
C GLU A 43 -2.94 0.69 5.34
N GLY A 44 -1.75 0.81 4.74
CA GLY A 44 -0.54 1.20 5.45
C GLY A 44 -0.64 2.63 6.00
N MET A 45 -1.17 3.56 5.21
CA MET A 45 -1.36 4.95 5.59
C MET A 45 -2.44 5.09 6.66
N GLU A 46 -3.58 4.42 6.52
CA GLU A 46 -4.68 4.45 7.50
C GLU A 46 -4.21 3.90 8.86
N LYS A 47 -3.63 2.69 8.87
CA LYS A 47 -3.12 2.06 10.10
C LYS A 47 -2.00 2.89 10.73
N GLY A 48 -1.13 3.49 9.93
CA GLY A 48 -0.05 4.36 10.40
C GLY A 48 -0.59 5.64 11.05
N MET A 49 -1.55 6.29 10.40
CA MET A 49 -2.17 7.52 10.89
C MET A 49 -2.98 7.28 12.16
N GLU A 50 -3.77 6.20 12.23
CA GLU A 50 -4.52 5.86 13.43
C GLU A 50 -3.60 5.62 14.62
N LYS A 51 -2.55 4.80 14.45
CA LYS A 51 -1.54 4.57 15.51
C LYS A 51 -0.86 5.86 15.94
N GLY A 52 -0.51 6.74 15.00
CA GLY A 52 0.09 8.04 15.28
C GLY A 52 -0.84 8.94 16.10
N ILE A 53 -2.12 9.02 15.73
CA ILE A 53 -3.13 9.80 16.45
C ILE A 53 -3.35 9.26 17.86
N GLN A 54 -3.46 7.93 18.03
CA GLN A 54 -3.63 7.32 19.35
C GLN A 54 -2.44 7.58 20.26
N LEU A 55 -1.21 7.44 19.74
CA LEU A 55 0.01 7.76 20.47
C LEU A 55 0.04 9.24 20.89
N ALA A 56 -0.27 10.16 19.98
CA ALA A 56 -0.31 11.59 20.28
C ALA A 56 -1.35 11.92 21.36
N LYS A 57 -2.57 11.36 21.25
CA LYS A 57 -3.62 11.50 22.27
C LYS A 57 -3.16 11.01 23.64
N GLN A 58 -2.51 9.85 23.70
CA GLN A 58 -1.96 9.31 24.94
C GLN A 58 -0.92 10.25 25.55
N VAL A 59 0.04 10.72 24.76
CA VAL A 59 1.09 11.65 25.20
C VAL A 59 0.49 12.94 25.74
N LEU A 60 -0.43 13.57 24.99
CA LEU A 60 -1.09 14.81 25.39
C LEU A 60 -1.93 14.63 26.67
N LEU A 61 -2.62 13.50 26.82
CA LEU A 61 -3.38 13.20 28.03
C LEU A 61 -2.48 13.06 29.27
N LEU A 62 -1.34 12.37 29.13
CA LEU A 62 -0.39 12.21 30.23
C LEU A 62 0.28 13.55 30.59
N TYR A 63 0.62 14.35 29.57
CA TYR A 63 1.16 15.68 29.76
C TYR A 63 0.17 16.62 30.46
N GLY A 64 -1.10 16.61 30.05
CA GLY A 64 -2.18 17.36 30.70
C GLY A 64 -2.45 16.95 32.14
N LYS A 65 -2.08 15.73 32.54
CA LYS A 65 -2.09 15.26 33.94
C LYS A 65 -0.86 15.73 34.75
N GLY A 66 0.03 16.52 34.15
CA GLY A 66 1.23 17.05 34.79
C GLY A 66 2.40 16.07 34.86
N LYS A 67 2.39 14.98 34.09
CA LYS A 67 3.54 14.06 34.04
C LYS A 67 4.71 14.69 33.29
N SER A 68 5.92 14.38 33.73
CA SER A 68 7.13 14.89 33.07
C SER A 68 7.37 14.16 31.73
N PRO A 69 8.03 14.81 30.76
CA PRO A 69 8.37 14.19 29.47
C PRO A 69 9.15 12.88 29.59
N GLU A 70 10.02 12.76 30.60
CA GLU A 70 10.79 11.54 30.89
C GLU A 70 9.88 10.38 31.26
N MET A 71 8.89 10.61 32.13
CA MET A 71 7.95 9.57 32.55
C MET A 71 7.01 9.16 31.41
N ILE A 72 6.58 10.13 30.61
CA ILE A 72 5.74 9.88 29.43
C ILE A 72 6.50 9.03 28.40
N ALA A 73 7.79 9.30 28.17
CA ALA A 73 8.63 8.52 27.26
C ALA A 73 8.67 7.03 27.66
N VAL A 74 8.84 6.76 28.96
CA VAL A 74 8.82 5.40 29.51
C VAL A 74 7.43 4.75 29.35
N GLU A 75 6.35 5.45 29.70
CA GLU A 75 4.99 4.90 29.64
C GLU A 75 4.48 4.67 28.22
N ALA A 76 4.82 5.57 27.29
CA ALA A 76 4.42 5.48 25.89
C ALA A 76 5.40 4.65 25.04
N GLY A 77 6.54 4.24 25.60
CA GLY A 77 7.56 3.43 24.91
C GLY A 77 8.22 4.15 23.73
N ILE A 78 8.38 5.47 23.83
CA ILE A 78 8.98 6.32 22.79
C ILE A 78 10.13 7.16 23.36
N SER A 79 10.94 7.76 22.49
CA SER A 79 12.03 8.63 22.95
C SER A 79 11.49 9.93 23.55
N ILE A 80 12.26 10.52 24.47
CA ILE A 80 11.91 11.81 25.07
C ILE A 80 11.88 12.92 24.01
N GLU A 81 12.71 12.86 22.98
CA GLU A 81 12.67 13.79 21.84
C GLU A 81 11.31 13.73 21.14
N LYS A 82 10.75 12.52 20.95
CA LYS A 82 9.45 12.35 20.32
C LYS A 82 8.32 12.89 21.20
N VAL A 83 8.39 12.66 22.52
CA VAL A 83 7.46 13.28 23.48
C VAL A 83 7.53 14.80 23.37
N LYS A 84 8.73 15.37 23.41
CA LYS A 84 8.95 16.82 23.28
C LYS A 84 8.38 17.37 21.98
N GLN A 85 8.58 16.70 20.84
CA GLN A 85 7.98 17.09 19.56
C GLN A 85 6.45 17.15 19.64
N ILE A 86 5.80 16.17 20.27
CA ILE A 86 4.34 16.11 20.36
C ILE A 86 3.75 17.22 21.26
N VAL A 87 4.46 17.60 22.33
CA VAL A 87 3.96 18.58 23.32
C VAL A 87 4.48 20.00 23.13
N SER A 88 5.49 20.21 22.27
CA SER A 88 6.08 21.53 22.01
C SER A 88 5.54 22.23 20.77
N ASP A 89 4.75 21.53 19.95
CA ASP A 89 3.90 22.12 18.91
C ASP A 89 2.57 22.59 19.53
#